data_AF-A0A4P9Y8P9-F1
#
_entry.id   AF-A0A4P9Y8P9-F1
#
_cell.length_a   1.000
_cell.length_b   1.000
_cell.length_c   1.000
_cell.angle_alpha   90.00
_cell.angle_beta   90.00
_cell.angle_gamma   90.00
#
_symmetry.space_group_name_H-M   'P 1'
#
loop_
_entity.id
_entity.type
_entity.pdbx_description
1 polymer ?
#
loop_
_entity_poly.entity_id
_entity_poly.type
_entity_poly.pdbx_seq_one_letter_code
_entity_poly.pdbx_strand_id
1 'polypeptide(L)'
;TGRAFDDTILLSKEDTEEMKVKDSKRPASIASSLMVRVHSMAEALLRFLEALPEPVIPFSLYGKCISLGMKGNKVQAAEALEVLPRSHLNVFTYLVSFLREIIWSSGHADAQKLDKMASIFSAVLLRPRDPQHFYDKFATGAAKKQFLLYWLEPGDDSALEATE
;
A
#
# COMPACT_ATOMS: atom_id res chain seq x y z
N THR A 1 -17.11 -13.40 -6.63
CA THR A 1 -18.43 -12.74 -6.40
C THR A 1 -18.19 -11.33 -5.91
N GLY A 2 -17.84 -10.42 -6.81
CA GLY A 2 -17.60 -9.02 -6.48
C GLY A 2 -18.92 -8.30 -6.26
N ARG A 3 -19.33 -8.11 -5.00
CA ARG A 3 -20.36 -7.12 -4.70
C ARG A 3 -19.74 -5.75 -4.96
N ALA A 4 -20.38 -4.98 -5.84
CA ALA A 4 -20.12 -3.55 -5.94
C ALA A 4 -20.18 -2.94 -4.53
N PHE A 5 -19.18 -2.13 -4.17
CA PHE A 5 -19.24 -1.33 -2.96
C PHE A 5 -20.47 -0.42 -3.06
N ASP A 6 -21.32 -0.48 -2.03
CA ASP A 6 -22.53 0.32 -1.97
C ASP A 6 -22.19 1.72 -1.46
N ASP A 7 -21.93 2.63 -2.40
CA ASP A 7 -21.60 4.03 -2.12
C ASP A 7 -22.80 4.82 -1.55
N THR A 8 -23.98 4.19 -1.44
CA THR A 8 -25.21 4.80 -0.89
C THR A 8 -25.04 5.25 0.57
N ILE A 9 -24.11 4.67 1.33
CA ILE A 9 -23.77 5.13 2.70
C ILE A 9 -23.05 6.49 2.70
N LEU A 10 -22.33 6.83 1.63
CA LEU A 10 -21.57 8.08 1.53
C LEU A 10 -22.37 9.24 0.93
N LEU A 11 -23.55 8.96 0.38
CA LEU A 11 -24.48 9.96 -0.13
C LEU A 11 -25.54 10.22 0.93
N SER A 12 -25.27 11.21 1.77
CA SER A 12 -26.25 11.80 2.68
C SER A 12 -27.50 12.18 1.88
N LYS A 13 -28.68 11.78 2.37
CA LYS A 13 -29.99 12.06 1.74
C LYS A 13 -30.26 13.54 1.43
N GLU A 14 -29.48 14.46 2.00
CA GLU A 14 -29.63 15.91 1.83
C GLU A 14 -29.32 16.42 0.40
N ASP A 15 -28.62 15.66 -0.45
CA ASP A 15 -28.32 16.07 -1.83
C ASP A 15 -29.45 15.77 -2.85
N THR A 16 -30.60 15.25 -2.40
CA THR A 16 -31.64 14.71 -3.31
C THR A 16 -32.76 15.70 -3.65
N GLU A 17 -32.83 16.87 -3.02
CA GLU A 17 -33.86 17.86 -3.35
C GLU A 17 -33.23 19.20 -3.71
N GLU A 18 -32.90 19.38 -5.00
CA GLU A 18 -33.37 20.55 -5.76
C GLU A 18 -32.95 20.51 -7.25
N MET A 19 -33.83 21.09 -8.06
CA MET A 19 -33.70 21.45 -9.48
C MET A 19 -33.88 20.37 -10.56
N LYS A 20 -35.16 20.18 -10.87
CA LYS A 20 -35.70 19.93 -12.21
C LYS A 20 -35.26 21.03 -13.19
N VAL A 21 -34.09 20.91 -13.80
CA VAL A 21 -33.74 21.64 -15.03
C VAL A 21 -32.98 20.72 -15.99
N LYS A 22 -33.59 20.65 -17.17
CA LYS A 22 -33.19 20.03 -18.43
C LYS A 22 -31.76 20.45 -18.83
N ASP A 23 -30.77 19.60 -18.57
CA ASP A 23 -29.59 19.49 -19.44
C ASP A 23 -28.81 18.19 -19.17
N SER A 24 -28.52 17.47 -20.24
CA SER A 24 -27.79 16.21 -20.26
C SER A 24 -26.29 16.44 -20.01
N LYS A 25 -25.93 16.74 -18.76
CA LYS A 25 -24.52 16.94 -18.35
C LYS A 25 -24.28 16.62 -16.86
N ARG A 26 -24.55 15.39 -16.42
CA ARG A 26 -24.07 14.88 -15.12
C ARG A 26 -23.42 13.50 -15.25
N PRO A 27 -22.09 13.46 -15.41
CA PRO A 27 -21.29 12.45 -14.71
C PRO A 27 -19.97 12.96 -14.10
N ALA A 28 -19.48 14.16 -14.45
CA ALA A 28 -18.14 14.61 -14.06
C ALA A 28 -18.04 15.09 -12.59
N SER A 29 -19.06 15.76 -12.05
CA SER A 29 -18.97 16.34 -10.70
C SER A 29 -19.01 15.28 -9.59
N ILE A 30 -19.80 14.21 -9.74
CA ILE A 30 -19.90 13.11 -8.77
C ILE A 30 -18.58 12.31 -8.75
N ALA A 31 -18.03 11.98 -9.92
CA ALA A 31 -16.74 11.31 -10.02
C ALA A 31 -15.60 12.14 -9.40
N SER A 32 -15.64 13.47 -9.58
CA SER A 32 -14.67 14.36 -8.94
C SER A 32 -14.78 14.39 -7.42
N SER A 33 -16.01 14.39 -6.88
CA SER A 33 -16.26 14.33 -5.44
C SER A 33 -15.79 13.00 -4.82
N LEU A 34 -16.06 11.87 -5.49
CA LEU A 34 -15.58 10.57 -5.05
C LEU A 34 -14.04 10.48 -5.07
N MET A 35 -13.40 10.99 -6.13
CA MET A 35 -11.94 11.05 -6.18
C MET A 35 -11.35 11.86 -5.02
N VAL A 36 -11.93 13.03 -4.69
CA VAL A 36 -11.50 13.85 -3.55
C VAL A 36 -11.60 13.07 -2.23
N ARG A 37 -12.68 12.30 -2.02
CA ARG A 37 -12.83 11.45 -0.83
C ARG A 37 -11.77 10.36 -0.75
N VAL A 38 -11.53 9.65 -1.86
CA VAL A 38 -10.52 8.57 -1.91
C VAL A 38 -9.11 9.11 -1.67
N HIS A 39 -8.77 10.27 -2.25
CA HIS A 39 -7.48 10.92 -1.98
C HIS A 39 -7.31 11.30 -0.51
N SER A 40 -8.37 11.84 0.10
CA SER A 40 -8.35 12.21 1.52
C SER A 40 -8.17 10.98 2.42
N MET A 41 -8.85 9.88 2.11
CA MET A 41 -8.70 8.61 2.85
C MET A 41 -7.30 7.99 2.68
N ALA A 42 -6.75 8.02 1.46
CA ALA A 42 -5.40 7.52 1.20
C ALA A 42 -4.35 8.33 1.95
N GLU A 43 -4.46 9.65 1.94
CA GLU A 43 -3.56 10.54 2.69
C GLU A 43 -3.68 10.32 4.20
N ALA A 44 -4.91 10.19 4.72
CA ALA A 44 -5.14 9.90 6.13
C ALA A 44 -4.52 8.55 6.54
N LEU A 45 -4.60 7.52 5.70
CA LEU A 45 -3.94 6.24 5.94
C LEU A 45 -2.42 6.37 5.98
N LEU A 46 -1.81 7.08 5.02
CA LEU A 46 -0.36 7.31 4.99
C LEU A 46 0.10 8.05 6.25
N ARG A 47 -0.61 9.12 6.63
CA ARG A 47 -0.33 9.89 7.84
C ARG A 47 -0.52 9.07 9.11
N PHE A 48 -1.54 8.21 9.16
CA PHE A 48 -1.74 7.30 10.28
C PHE A 48 -0.53 6.36 10.45
N LEU A 49 -0.06 5.74 9.37
CA LEU A 49 1.12 4.84 9.40
C LEU A 49 2.41 5.58 9.77
N GLU A 50 2.56 6.81 9.29
CA GLU A 50 3.70 7.69 9.60
C GLU A 50 3.70 8.15 11.07
N ALA A 51 2.51 8.41 11.62
CA ALA A 51 2.33 8.87 13.00
C ALA A 51 2.45 7.76 14.05
N LEU A 52 2.53 6.48 13.65
CA LEU A 52 2.73 5.39 14.60
C LEU A 52 4.03 5.60 15.39
N PRO A 53 4.02 5.45 16.73
CA PRO A 53 5.24 5.57 17.53
C PRO A 53 6.26 4.48 17.15
N GLU A 54 5.77 3.28 16.83
CA GLU A 54 6.55 2.18 16.25
C GLU A 54 6.05 1.92 14.82
N PRO A 55 6.91 1.93 13.79
CA PRO A 55 6.52 1.60 12.42
C PRO A 55 6.02 0.16 12.30
N VAL A 56 5.28 -0.11 11.23
CA VAL A 56 4.75 -1.46 10.94
C VAL A 56 5.89 -2.48 10.90
N ILE A 57 7.02 -2.15 10.27
CA ILE A 57 8.27 -2.90 10.46
C ILE A 57 9.04 -2.23 11.59
N PRO A 58 9.18 -2.88 12.77
CA PRO A 58 9.82 -2.29 13.94
C PRO A 58 11.23 -1.76 13.66
N PHE A 59 11.63 -0.73 14.40
CA PHE A 59 12.94 -0.10 14.26
C PHE A 59 14.10 -1.09 14.47
N SER A 60 13.90 -2.11 15.30
CA SER A 60 14.88 -3.17 15.54
C SER A 60 15.18 -4.03 14.31
N LEU A 61 14.20 -4.18 13.40
CA LEU A 61 14.35 -4.98 12.17
C LEU A 61 14.69 -4.13 10.94
N TYR A 62 14.52 -2.80 11.03
CA TYR A 62 14.79 -1.87 9.93
C TYR A 62 16.11 -2.16 9.20
N GLY A 63 17.23 -2.18 9.91
CA GLY A 63 18.55 -2.39 9.29
C GLY A 63 18.69 -3.74 8.58
N LYS A 64 18.11 -4.81 9.15
CA LYS A 64 18.08 -6.14 8.52
C LYS A 64 17.27 -6.09 7.21
N CYS A 65 16.09 -5.49 7.24
CA CYS A 65 15.22 -5.33 6.07
C CYS A 65 15.89 -4.52 4.95
N ILE A 66 16.56 -3.40 5.29
CA ILE A 66 17.33 -2.61 4.31
C ILE A 66 18.43 -3.44 3.66
N SER A 67 19.26 -4.13 4.46
CA SER A 67 20.33 -4.99 3.95
C SER A 67 19.78 -6.07 3.00
N LEU A 68 18.61 -6.65 3.31
CA LEU A 68 18.00 -7.68 2.47
C LEU A 68 17.40 -7.11 1.17
N GLY A 69 16.86 -5.90 1.22
CA GLY A 69 16.45 -5.14 0.03
C GLY A 69 17.63 -4.84 -0.90
N MET A 70 18.79 -4.45 -0.35
CA MET A 70 20.01 -4.23 -1.14
C MET A 70 20.56 -5.51 -1.76
N LYS A 71 20.47 -6.63 -1.05
CA LYS A 71 21.03 -7.92 -1.47
C LYS A 71 20.15 -8.72 -2.43
N GLY A 72 18.89 -8.32 -2.66
CA GLY A 72 18.00 -9.09 -3.52
C GLY A 72 17.47 -10.40 -2.89
N ASN A 73 17.53 -10.57 -1.56
CA ASN A 73 17.26 -11.86 -0.92
C ASN A 73 15.85 -11.94 -0.30
N LYS A 74 14.88 -12.39 -1.10
CA LYS A 74 13.47 -12.57 -0.69
C LYS A 74 13.28 -13.65 0.39
N VAL A 75 14.03 -14.75 0.34
CA VAL A 75 13.89 -15.87 1.29
C VAL A 75 14.23 -15.42 2.70
N GLN A 76 15.40 -14.81 2.89
CA GLN A 76 15.79 -14.27 4.20
C GLN A 76 14.92 -13.07 4.63
N ALA A 77 14.31 -12.36 3.69
CA ALA A 77 13.33 -11.32 4.00
C ALA A 77 12.05 -11.91 4.58
N ALA A 78 11.58 -13.07 4.10
CA ALA A 78 10.45 -13.78 4.67
C ALA A 78 10.75 -14.24 6.11
N GLU A 79 11.90 -14.87 6.35
CA GLU A 79 12.35 -15.27 7.71
C GLU A 79 12.45 -14.07 8.66
N ALA A 80 12.85 -12.89 8.15
CA ALA A 80 12.89 -11.67 8.95
C ALA A 80 11.51 -11.15 9.34
N LEU A 81 10.45 -11.51 8.61
CA LEU A 81 9.06 -11.15 8.97
C LEU A 81 8.45 -12.14 9.96
N GLU A 82 8.91 -13.39 10.03
CA GLU A 82 8.41 -14.38 10.99
C GLU A 82 8.69 -14.00 12.46
N VAL A 83 9.74 -13.22 12.68
CA VAL A 83 10.08 -12.69 14.02
C VAL A 83 9.30 -11.44 14.41
N LEU A 84 8.42 -10.94 13.54
CA LEU A 84 7.57 -9.80 13.87
C LEU A 84 6.57 -10.15 14.99
N PRO A 85 6.25 -9.18 15.87
CA PRO A 85 5.08 -9.31 16.72
C PRO A 85 3.81 -9.54 15.87
N ARG A 86 2.91 -10.40 16.35
CA ARG A 86 1.70 -10.79 15.59
C ARG A 86 0.89 -9.61 15.07
N SER A 87 0.73 -8.56 15.86
CA SER A 87 0.00 -7.35 15.45
C SER A 87 0.67 -6.65 14.26
N HIS A 88 2.00 -6.54 14.25
CA HIS A 88 2.77 -5.95 13.16
C HIS A 88 2.70 -6.80 11.90
N LEU A 89 2.86 -8.12 12.04
CA LEU A 89 2.75 -9.06 10.91
C LEU A 89 1.36 -8.98 10.27
N ASN A 90 0.30 -8.96 11.08
CA ASN A 90 -1.06 -8.83 10.58
C ASN A 90 -1.24 -7.55 9.78
N VAL A 91 -0.86 -6.40 10.35
CA VAL A 91 -0.99 -5.10 9.67
C VAL A 91 -0.19 -5.08 8.37
N PHE A 92 1.05 -5.60 8.39
CA PHE A 92 1.88 -5.71 7.20
C PHE A 92 1.19 -6.55 6.11
N THR A 93 0.72 -7.75 6.45
CA THR A 93 0.02 -8.64 5.52
C THR A 93 -1.24 -8.00 4.96
N TYR A 94 -2.08 -7.38 5.79
CA TYR A 94 -3.29 -6.69 5.32
C TYR A 94 -2.97 -5.55 4.36
N LEU A 95 -1.94 -4.73 4.65
CA LEU A 95 -1.54 -3.65 3.77
C LEU A 95 -0.99 -4.18 2.45
N VAL A 96 -0.13 -5.20 2.46
CA VAL A 96 0.38 -5.84 1.25
C VAL A 96 -0.75 -6.40 0.40
N SER A 97 -1.69 -7.15 0.99
CA SER A 97 -2.86 -7.69 0.29
C SER A 97 -3.72 -6.59 -0.31
N PHE A 98 -3.98 -5.52 0.44
CA PHE A 98 -4.73 -4.36 -0.04
C PHE A 98 -4.05 -3.67 -1.23
N LEU A 99 -2.72 -3.48 -1.17
CA LEU A 99 -1.95 -2.89 -2.25
C LEU A 99 -1.94 -3.77 -3.50
N ARG A 100 -1.83 -5.09 -3.35
CA ARG A 100 -1.96 -6.03 -4.47
C ARG A 100 -3.33 -5.89 -5.13
N GLU A 101 -4.41 -5.89 -4.36
CA GLU A 101 -5.76 -5.72 -4.93
C GLU A 101 -5.87 -4.41 -5.75
N ILE A 102 -5.30 -3.32 -5.24
CA ILE A 102 -5.24 -2.06 -5.98
C ILE A 102 -4.42 -2.20 -7.28
N ILE A 103 -3.25 -2.82 -7.23
CA ILE A 103 -2.35 -2.95 -8.39
C ILE A 103 -2.97 -3.82 -9.48
N TRP A 104 -3.63 -4.92 -9.09
CA TRP A 104 -4.23 -5.89 -10.01
C TRP A 104 -5.70 -5.64 -10.36
N SER A 105 -6.32 -4.57 -9.85
CA SER A 105 -7.72 -4.23 -10.11
C SER A 105 -8.13 -4.17 -11.59
N SER A 106 -7.20 -3.88 -12.52
CA SER A 106 -7.45 -3.86 -13.97
C SER A 106 -7.20 -5.20 -14.68
N GLY A 107 -6.89 -6.27 -13.93
CA GLY A 107 -6.61 -7.62 -14.46
C GLY A 107 -5.18 -7.82 -14.99
N HIS A 108 -4.36 -6.76 -15.07
CA HIS A 108 -2.96 -6.84 -15.48
C HIS A 108 -2.10 -5.99 -14.53
N ALA A 109 -0.84 -6.40 -14.34
CA ALA A 109 0.10 -5.64 -13.52
C ALA A 109 0.49 -4.32 -14.21
N ASP A 110 0.02 -3.20 -13.66
CA ASP A 110 0.53 -1.89 -14.03
C ASP A 110 1.88 -1.65 -13.33
N ALA A 111 2.97 -1.80 -14.07
CA ALA A 111 4.33 -1.64 -13.56
C ALA A 111 4.58 -0.24 -12.97
N GLN A 112 3.95 0.81 -13.54
CA GLN A 112 4.10 2.17 -13.03
C GLN A 112 3.35 2.33 -11.70
N LYS A 113 2.17 1.72 -11.57
CA LYS A 113 1.40 1.69 -10.33
C LYS A 113 2.11 0.89 -9.25
N LEU A 114 2.65 -0.28 -9.59
CA LEU A 114 3.46 -1.12 -8.72
C LEU A 114 4.66 -0.33 -8.16
N ASP A 115 5.44 0.31 -9.03
CA ASP A 115 6.62 1.09 -8.63
C ASP A 115 6.26 2.26 -7.70
N LYS A 116 5.19 3.01 -8.03
CA LYS A 116 4.69 4.11 -7.19
C LYS A 116 4.22 3.62 -5.81
N MET A 117 3.42 2.55 -5.77
CA MET A 117 2.92 1.99 -4.51
C MET A 117 4.06 1.49 -3.64
N ALA A 118 5.02 0.76 -4.22
CA ALA A 118 6.20 0.30 -3.52
C ALA A 118 7.03 1.48 -2.97
N SER A 119 7.23 2.54 -3.76
CA SER A 119 7.98 3.72 -3.34
C SER A 119 7.30 4.45 -2.17
N ILE A 120 6.00 4.73 -2.28
CA ILE A 120 5.25 5.48 -1.25
C ILE A 120 5.14 4.67 0.04
N PHE A 121 4.67 3.42 -0.04
CA PHE A 121 4.40 2.63 1.17
C PHE A 121 5.69 2.18 1.87
N SER A 122 6.77 1.90 1.13
CA SER A 122 8.02 1.53 1.77
C SER A 122 8.62 2.65 2.62
N ALA A 123 8.35 3.92 2.28
CA ALA A 123 8.79 5.06 3.07
C ALA A 123 8.11 5.14 4.45
N VAL A 124 6.82 4.78 4.54
CA VAL A 124 6.05 4.82 5.80
C VAL A 124 6.14 3.52 6.61
N LEU A 125 6.32 2.37 5.95
CA LEU A 125 6.43 1.06 6.60
C LEU A 125 7.84 0.79 7.16
N LEU A 126 8.88 1.27 6.48
CA LEU A 126 10.29 1.13 6.87
C LEU A 126 10.85 2.52 7.21
N ARG A 127 10.61 2.97 8.45
CA ARG A 127 11.11 4.25 8.94
C ARG A 127 12.42 4.07 9.72
N PRO A 128 13.45 4.91 9.49
CA PRO A 128 14.63 4.94 10.35
C PRO A 128 14.26 5.54 11.71
N ARG A 129 14.94 5.12 12.78
CA ARG A 129 14.76 5.72 14.12
C ARG A 129 15.22 7.18 14.17
N ASP A 130 16.27 7.50 13.43
CA ASP A 130 16.77 8.88 13.29
C ASP A 130 16.88 9.27 11.80
N PRO A 131 16.00 10.15 11.30
CA PRO A 131 16.04 10.62 9.92
C PRO A 131 17.22 11.57 9.61
N GLN A 132 18.01 12.00 10.60
CA GLN A 132 19.19 12.85 10.39
C GLN A 132 20.47 12.08 10.02
N HIS A 133 20.46 10.75 10.06
CA HIS A 133 21.62 9.96 9.64
C HIS A 133 21.81 10.01 8.10
N PHE A 134 22.80 10.79 7.66
CA PHE A 134 23.10 11.12 6.26
C PHE A 134 23.42 9.92 5.35
N TYR A 135 23.91 8.80 5.91
CA TYR A 135 24.26 7.60 5.15
C TYR A 135 23.06 6.88 4.49
N ASP A 136 21.83 7.19 4.93
CA ASP A 136 20.63 6.42 4.56
C ASP A 136 19.74 7.07 3.49
N LYS A 137 20.02 8.29 3.01
CA LYS A 137 18.97 9.02 2.26
C LYS A 137 18.72 8.53 0.82
N PHE A 138 19.73 8.00 0.13
CA PHE A 138 19.62 7.64 -1.29
C PHE A 138 19.77 6.13 -1.57
N ALA A 139 20.71 5.46 -0.91
CA ALA A 139 20.85 4.00 -1.01
C ALA A 139 19.66 3.25 -0.41
N THR A 140 19.06 3.83 0.64
CA THR A 140 18.04 3.17 1.43
C THR A 140 16.65 3.31 0.81
N GLY A 141 16.38 4.35 0.02
CA GLY A 141 15.10 4.47 -0.71
C GLY A 141 14.88 3.33 -1.70
N ALA A 142 15.91 3.03 -2.50
CA ALA A 142 15.88 1.89 -3.43
C ALA A 142 15.79 0.55 -2.67
N ALA A 143 16.53 0.38 -1.58
CA ALA A 143 16.49 -0.82 -0.76
C ALA A 143 15.13 -1.05 -0.08
N LYS A 144 14.51 0.01 0.46
CA LYS A 144 13.16 -0.03 1.03
C LYS A 144 12.13 -0.45 0.00
N LYS A 145 12.19 0.18 -1.18
CA LYS A 145 11.32 -0.16 -2.31
C LYS A 145 11.51 -1.61 -2.73
N GLN A 146 12.76 -2.04 -2.91
CA GLN A 146 13.10 -3.39 -3.33
C GLN A 146 12.67 -4.44 -2.33
N PHE A 147 12.84 -4.16 -1.03
CA PHE A 147 12.27 -4.97 0.03
C PHE A 147 10.77 -5.09 -0.26
N LEU A 148 10.00 -4.00 -0.25
CA LEU A 148 8.53 -4.05 -0.40
C LEU A 148 8.05 -4.76 -1.67
N LEU A 149 8.80 -4.67 -2.78
CA LEU A 149 8.49 -5.35 -4.03
C LEU A 149 8.44 -6.88 -3.88
N TYR A 150 9.20 -7.49 -2.96
CA TYR A 150 9.17 -8.93 -2.75
C TYR A 150 7.78 -9.48 -2.43
N TRP A 151 6.90 -8.67 -1.84
CA TRP A 151 5.53 -9.07 -1.50
C TRP A 151 4.47 -8.47 -2.42
N LEU A 152 4.82 -7.45 -3.20
CA LEU A 152 3.89 -6.85 -4.14
C LEU A 152 3.95 -7.54 -5.50
N GLU A 153 5.12 -7.91 -5.99
CA GLU A 153 5.25 -8.69 -7.22
C GLU A 153 4.45 -10.00 -7.11
N PRO A 154 3.79 -10.44 -8.20
CA PRO A 154 3.12 -11.71 -8.18
C PRO A 154 4.17 -12.77 -7.89
N GLY A 155 3.92 -13.58 -6.86
CA GLY A 155 4.76 -14.73 -6.59
C GLY A 155 4.85 -15.55 -7.87
N ASP A 156 6.01 -16.12 -8.13
CA ASP A 156 6.13 -17.24 -9.05
C ASP A 156 5.42 -18.43 -8.37
N ASP A 157 4.10 -18.32 -8.19
CA ASP A 157 3.23 -19.35 -7.63
C ASP A 157 3.24 -20.60 -8.55
N SER A 158 3.78 -20.44 -9.76
CA SER A 158 4.20 -21.49 -10.71
C SER A 158 5.10 -22.56 -10.08
N ALA A 159 5.88 -22.22 -9.05
CA ALA A 159 6.78 -23.18 -8.39
C ALA A 159 6.09 -24.04 -7.32
N LEU A 160 4.88 -23.67 -6.88
CA LEU A 160 4.12 -24.41 -5.85
C LEU A 160 3.06 -25.36 -6.44
N GLU A 161 2.70 -25.21 -7.72
CA GLU A 161 1.84 -26.18 -8.43
C GLU A 161 2.62 -27.35 -9.05
N ALA A 162 3.96 -27.33 -9.03
CA ALA A 162 4.80 -28.42 -9.56
C ALA A 162 5.06 -29.55 -8.55
N THR A 163 4.47 -29.49 -7.36
CA THR A 163 4.61 -30.50 -6.30
C THR A 163 3.26 -30.85 -5.67
N GLU A 164 2.30 -31.30 -6.48
CA GLU A 164 1.22 -32.19 -6.03
C GLU A 164 1.04 -33.36 -7.00
#